data_AF-E9ANR7-F1
#
_entry.id   AF-E9ANR7-F1
#
_cell.length_a   1.000
_cell.length_b   1.000
_cell.length_c   1.000
_cell.angle_alpha   90.00
_cell.angle_beta   90.00
_cell.angle_gamma   90.00
#
_symmetry.space_group_name_H-M   'P 1'
#
loop_
_entity.id
_entity.type
_entity.pdbx_description
1 polymer ?
#
loop_
_entity_poly.entity_id
_entity_poly.type
_entity_poly.pdbx_seq_one_letter_code
_entity_poly.pdbx_strand_id
1 'polypeptide(L)'
;MRSMSSAPLTNAEVRELSTAEIRLNLERCIRLLSQASLLQRLRDGGEGIRRRSELFTKELERRRTVEAASGDASAQLAPSTLTEALKRDNEAAFLSESTHNSTDAAREIAQKYKDQRIDVEATVRRMYEGILSEGEIQRILQSVPPRFFLTYSETCEMEQQLARDARKAELQNLAAQVARLSATPQ
;
A
#
# COMPACT_ATOMS: atom_id res chain seq x y z
N MET A 1 -22.92 -0.37 -33.15
CA MET A 1 -21.82 -0.57 -32.18
C MET A 1 -20.86 -1.59 -32.77
N ARG A 2 -19.66 -1.17 -33.19
CA ARG A 2 -18.66 -2.06 -33.78
C ARG A 2 -18.10 -2.97 -32.67
N SER A 3 -18.43 -4.25 -32.74
CA SER A 3 -17.83 -5.29 -31.92
C SER A 3 -16.31 -5.29 -32.19
N MET A 4 -15.52 -4.77 -31.25
CA MET A 4 -14.08 -4.99 -31.26
C MET A 4 -13.86 -6.47 -30.96
N SER A 5 -13.87 -7.29 -32.01
CA SER A 5 -13.37 -8.66 -31.94
C SER A 5 -11.88 -8.55 -31.65
N SER A 6 -11.48 -8.63 -30.38
CA SER A 6 -10.07 -8.81 -30.04
C SER A 6 -9.61 -10.08 -30.76
N ALA A 7 -8.52 -10.01 -31.52
CA ALA A 7 -7.98 -11.17 -32.21
C ALA A 7 -7.80 -12.33 -31.22
N PRO A 8 -8.04 -13.59 -31.65
CA PRO A 8 -7.83 -14.73 -30.78
C PRO A 8 -6.35 -14.84 -30.38
N LEU A 9 -6.10 -14.91 -29.07
CA LEU A 9 -4.76 -15.06 -28.49
C LEU A 9 -4.01 -16.21 -29.18
N THR A 10 -2.82 -15.92 -29.69
CA THR A 10 -1.99 -16.85 -30.46
C THR A 10 -0.98 -17.58 -29.59
N ASN A 11 -0.44 -18.69 -30.08
CA ASN A 11 0.63 -19.43 -29.40
C ASN A 11 1.91 -18.60 -29.21
N ALA A 12 2.19 -17.64 -30.10
CA ALA A 12 3.37 -16.79 -30.02
C ALA A 12 3.27 -15.82 -28.83
N GLU A 13 2.12 -15.12 -28.71
CA GLU A 13 1.86 -14.19 -27.61
C GLU A 13 1.88 -14.91 -26.25
N VAL A 14 1.37 -16.14 -26.16
CA VAL A 14 1.40 -16.94 -24.92
C VAL A 14 2.84 -17.31 -24.52
N ARG A 15 3.76 -17.46 -25.47
CA ARG A 15 5.17 -17.76 -25.19
C ARG A 15 5.93 -16.56 -24.64
N GLU A 16 5.54 -15.34 -25.00
CA GLU A 16 6.15 -14.10 -24.51
C GLU A 16 5.80 -13.81 -23.05
N LEU A 17 4.71 -14.40 -22.53
CA LEU A 17 4.28 -14.23 -21.14
C LEU A 17 5.21 -14.95 -20.15
N SER A 18 5.39 -14.36 -18.97
CA SER A 18 6.10 -15.01 -17.87
C SER A 18 5.32 -16.21 -17.32
N THR A 19 6.03 -17.15 -16.68
CA THR A 19 5.40 -18.34 -16.09
C THR A 19 4.39 -17.97 -14.99
N ALA A 20 4.64 -16.88 -14.25
CA ALA A 20 3.72 -16.37 -13.23
C ALA A 20 2.44 -15.83 -13.85
N GLU A 21 2.54 -15.06 -14.94
CA GLU A 21 1.38 -14.53 -15.67
C GLU A 21 0.54 -15.64 -16.28
N ILE A 22 1.16 -16.69 -16.83
CA ILE A 22 0.45 -17.85 -17.39
C ILE A 22 -0.37 -18.56 -16.29
N ARG A 23 0.21 -18.77 -15.09
CA ARG A 23 -0.50 -19.39 -13.95
C ARG A 23 -1.69 -18.56 -13.50
N LEU A 24 -1.51 -17.25 -13.35
CA LEU A 24 -2.56 -16.33 -12.93
C LEU A 24 -3.71 -16.27 -13.96
N ASN A 25 -3.39 -16.25 -15.25
CA ASN A 25 -4.40 -16.27 -16.31
C ASN A 25 -5.13 -17.62 -16.41
N LEU A 26 -4.43 -18.73 -16.16
CA LEU A 26 -5.04 -20.06 -16.06
C LEU A 26 -6.04 -20.13 -14.89
N GLU A 27 -5.69 -19.64 -13.70
CA GLU A 27 -6.60 -19.57 -12.55
C GLU A 27 -7.83 -18.71 -12.81
N ARG A 28 -7.67 -17.58 -13.53
CA ARG A 28 -8.80 -16.75 -13.97
C ARG A 28 -9.71 -17.54 -14.92
N CYS A 29 -9.14 -18.28 -15.87
CA CYS A 29 -9.93 -19.13 -16.77
C CYS A 29 -10.69 -20.21 -16.00
N ILE A 30 -10.05 -20.90 -15.05
CA ILE A 30 -10.69 -21.93 -14.23
C ILE A 30 -11.87 -21.36 -13.42
N ARG A 31 -11.69 -20.19 -12.79
CA ARG A 31 -12.76 -19.51 -12.04
C ARG A 31 -13.93 -19.06 -12.92
N LEU A 32 -13.65 -18.63 -14.14
CA LEU A 32 -14.70 -18.28 -15.09
C LEU A 32 -15.43 -19.52 -15.62
N LEU A 33 -14.70 -20.61 -15.83
CA LEU A 33 -15.26 -21.88 -16.29
C LEU A 33 -16.14 -22.57 -15.25
N SER A 34 -15.92 -22.32 -13.95
CA SER A 34 -16.79 -22.84 -12.89
C SER A 34 -18.14 -22.12 -12.79
N GLN A 35 -18.32 -20.99 -13.47
CA GLN A 35 -19.53 -20.17 -13.43
C GLN A 35 -20.38 -20.35 -14.69
N ALA A 36 -21.07 -21.49 -14.80
CA ALA A 36 -21.86 -21.87 -15.97
C ALA A 36 -22.91 -20.82 -16.39
N SER A 37 -23.54 -20.14 -15.42
CA SER A 37 -24.53 -19.08 -15.69
C SER A 37 -23.93 -17.84 -16.36
N LEU A 38 -22.66 -17.53 -16.11
CA LEU A 38 -21.97 -16.44 -16.81
C LEU A 38 -21.58 -16.86 -18.23
N LEU A 39 -21.15 -18.11 -18.43
CA LEU A 39 -20.77 -18.61 -19.76
C LEU A 39 -21.97 -18.64 -20.71
N GLN A 40 -23.16 -18.99 -20.23
CA GLN A 40 -24.40 -19.00 -21.02
C GLN A 40 -24.81 -17.61 -21.53
N ARG A 41 -24.38 -16.55 -20.84
CA ARG A 41 -24.65 -15.15 -21.25
C ARG A 41 -23.68 -14.64 -22.32
N LEU A 42 -22.58 -15.36 -22.56
CA LEU A 42 -21.59 -14.99 -23.58
C LEU A 42 -22.04 -15.50 -24.96
N ARG A 43 -21.76 -14.70 -26.00
CA ARG A 43 -22.13 -15.00 -27.39
C ARG A 43 -21.52 -16.30 -27.92
N ASP A 44 -20.35 -16.69 -27.38
CA ASP A 44 -19.61 -17.90 -27.73
C ASP A 44 -19.76 -19.03 -26.70
N GLY A 45 -20.65 -18.88 -25.72
CA GLY A 45 -20.85 -19.89 -24.66
C GLY A 45 -19.58 -20.18 -23.83
N GLY A 46 -18.62 -19.25 -23.79
CA GLY A 46 -17.35 -19.43 -23.10
C GLY A 46 -16.26 -20.16 -23.89
N GLU A 47 -16.45 -20.40 -25.18
CA GLU A 47 -15.49 -21.13 -26.02
C GLU A 47 -14.12 -20.44 -26.09
N GLY A 48 -14.09 -19.11 -26.15
CA GLY A 48 -12.84 -18.35 -26.09
C GLY A 48 -12.08 -18.53 -24.77
N ILE A 49 -12.79 -18.73 -23.66
CA ILE A 49 -12.17 -18.97 -22.33
C ILE A 49 -11.59 -20.39 -22.28
N ARG A 50 -12.32 -21.40 -22.78
CA ARG A 50 -11.82 -22.78 -22.88
C ARG A 50 -10.56 -22.86 -23.73
N ARG A 51 -10.57 -22.23 -24.91
CA ARG A 51 -9.42 -22.19 -25.82
C ARG A 51 -8.19 -21.54 -25.17
N ARG A 52 -8.35 -20.41 -24.48
CA ARG A 52 -7.23 -19.77 -23.75
C ARG A 52 -6.71 -20.63 -22.60
N SER A 53 -7.60 -21.27 -21.85
CA SER A 53 -7.23 -22.20 -20.78
C SER A 53 -6.36 -23.33 -21.31
N GLU A 54 -6.73 -23.91 -22.45
CA GLU A 54 -5.98 -24.99 -23.09
C GLU A 54 -4.59 -24.52 -23.56
N LEU A 55 -4.49 -23.32 -24.12
CA LEU A 55 -3.22 -22.73 -24.52
C LEU A 55 -2.27 -22.52 -23.33
N PHE A 56 -2.77 -21.97 -22.23
CA PHE A 56 -1.97 -21.78 -21.02
C PHE A 56 -1.53 -23.10 -20.39
N THR A 57 -2.40 -24.11 -20.35
CA THR A 57 -2.04 -25.45 -19.87
C THR A 57 -0.96 -26.09 -20.74
N LYS A 58 -1.12 -26.04 -22.07
CA LYS A 58 -0.14 -26.60 -23.02
C LYS A 58 1.22 -25.92 -22.91
N GLU A 59 1.27 -24.60 -22.73
CA GLU A 59 2.53 -23.89 -22.56
C GLU A 59 3.19 -24.18 -21.21
N LEU A 60 2.41 -24.34 -20.12
CA LEU A 60 2.94 -24.77 -18.83
C LEU A 60 3.55 -26.18 -18.88
N GLU A 61 2.87 -27.13 -19.53
CA GLU A 61 3.40 -28.47 -19.74
C GLU A 61 4.66 -28.45 -20.63
N ARG A 62 4.67 -27.63 -21.69
CA ARG A 62 5.86 -27.47 -22.52
C ARG A 62 7.05 -26.96 -21.68
N ARG A 63 6.87 -25.93 -20.84
CA ARG A 63 7.93 -25.42 -19.97
C ARG A 63 8.43 -26.47 -18.98
N ARG A 64 7.53 -27.25 -18.38
CA ARG A 64 7.88 -28.38 -17.49
C ARG A 64 8.71 -29.45 -18.21
N THR A 65 8.32 -29.84 -19.43
CA THR A 65 9.09 -30.83 -20.20
C THR A 65 10.46 -30.33 -20.64
N VAL A 66 10.61 -29.03 -20.94
CA VAL A 66 11.91 -28.43 -21.28
C VAL A 66 12.82 -28.31 -20.06
N GLU A 67 12.26 -27.95 -18.90
CA GLU A 67 12.99 -27.95 -17.62
C GLU A 67 13.43 -29.37 -17.23
N ALA A 68 12.57 -30.38 -17.43
CA ALA A 68 12.90 -31.78 -17.17
C ALA A 68 13.98 -32.31 -18.13
N ALA A 69 13.93 -31.96 -19.43
CA ALA A 69 14.92 -32.38 -20.42
C ALA A 69 16.28 -31.66 -20.27
N SER A 70 16.29 -30.47 -19.66
CA SER A 70 17.52 -29.71 -19.38
C SER A 70 18.15 -30.09 -18.03
N GLY A 71 17.48 -30.93 -17.24
CA GLY A 71 17.90 -31.38 -15.91
C GLY A 71 18.88 -32.56 -15.88
N ASP A 72 19.11 -33.24 -17.01
CA ASP A 72 19.88 -34.50 -17.05
C ASP A 72 21.42 -34.32 -17.03
N ALA A 73 21.94 -33.09 -16.92
CA ALA A 73 23.38 -32.83 -16.81
C ALA A 73 23.83 -32.20 -15.47
N SER A 74 22.92 -32.02 -14.50
CA SER A 74 23.26 -31.38 -13.21
C SER A 74 22.71 -32.13 -12.00
N ALA A 75 22.74 -33.46 -12.07
CA ALA A 75 22.48 -34.32 -10.92
C ALA A 75 23.76 -34.53 -10.09
N GLN A 76 24.30 -33.46 -9.50
CA GLN A 76 25.25 -33.53 -8.37
C GLN A 76 25.50 -32.12 -7.83
N LEU A 77 24.61 -31.66 -6.95
CA LEU A 77 24.76 -30.73 -5.81
C LEU A 77 23.38 -30.12 -5.53
N ALA A 78 22.87 -30.32 -4.32
CA ALA A 78 21.48 -30.11 -3.91
C ALA A 78 20.87 -28.77 -4.43
N PRO A 79 19.93 -28.81 -5.39
CA PRO A 79 19.39 -27.60 -6.01
C PRO A 79 18.25 -26.96 -5.18
N SER A 80 17.77 -27.59 -4.11
CA SER A 80 16.66 -27.03 -3.31
C SER A 80 17.09 -25.87 -2.43
N THR A 81 18.30 -25.90 -1.87
CA THR A 81 18.82 -24.84 -0.99
C THR A 81 19.28 -23.61 -1.77
N LEU A 82 19.92 -23.77 -2.93
CA LEU A 82 20.35 -22.65 -3.76
C LEU A 82 19.16 -21.91 -4.37
N THR A 83 18.16 -22.64 -4.87
CA THR A 83 16.96 -22.02 -5.47
C THR A 83 16.08 -21.35 -4.43
N GLU A 84 15.99 -21.89 -3.21
CA GLU A 84 15.31 -21.21 -2.10
C GLU A 84 16.10 -20.01 -1.57
N ALA A 85 17.43 -20.08 -1.52
CA ALA A 85 18.28 -18.96 -1.12
C ALA A 85 18.13 -17.79 -2.11
N LEU A 86 18.21 -18.08 -3.41
CA LEU A 86 18.01 -17.06 -4.45
C LEU A 86 16.59 -16.49 -4.48
N LYS A 87 15.57 -17.29 -4.12
CA LYS A 87 14.21 -16.79 -3.93
C LYS A 87 14.10 -15.87 -2.72
N ARG A 88 14.68 -16.24 -1.56
CA ARG A 88 14.71 -15.39 -0.37
C ARG A 88 15.48 -14.10 -0.63
N ASP A 89 16.60 -14.16 -1.35
CA ASP A 89 17.40 -12.98 -1.68
C ASP A 89 16.67 -12.05 -2.65
N ASN A 90 15.99 -12.60 -3.66
CA ASN A 90 15.15 -11.82 -4.57
C ASN A 90 13.91 -11.23 -3.87
N GLU A 91 13.26 -11.99 -2.98
CA GLU A 91 12.13 -11.50 -2.18
C GLU A 91 12.58 -10.41 -1.20
N ALA A 92 13.74 -10.56 -0.57
CA ALA A 92 14.34 -9.53 0.30
C ALA A 92 14.74 -8.27 -0.49
N ALA A 93 15.33 -8.43 -1.68
CA ALA A 93 15.64 -7.32 -2.57
C ALA A 93 14.37 -6.57 -3.00
N PHE A 94 13.33 -7.28 -3.44
CA PHE A 94 12.06 -6.69 -3.84
C PHE A 94 11.33 -6.00 -2.68
N LEU A 95 11.34 -6.59 -1.47
CA LEU A 95 10.76 -5.98 -0.28
C LEU A 95 11.54 -4.74 0.14
N SER A 96 12.88 -4.76 0.12
CA SER A 96 13.69 -3.59 0.46
C SER A 96 13.51 -2.43 -0.53
N GLU A 97 13.44 -2.72 -1.84
CA GLU A 97 13.21 -1.73 -2.88
C GLU A 97 11.78 -1.16 -2.83
N SER A 98 10.78 -2.01 -2.60
CA SER A 98 9.39 -1.57 -2.37
C SER A 98 9.23 -0.76 -1.07
N THR A 99 9.99 -1.10 -0.02
CA THR A 99 9.96 -0.37 1.25
C THR A 99 10.60 1.00 1.08
N HIS A 100 11.75 1.10 0.39
CA HIS A 100 12.37 2.37 0.07
C HIS A 100 11.43 3.29 -0.72
N ASN A 101 10.84 2.78 -1.80
CA ASN A 101 9.89 3.54 -2.62
C ASN A 101 8.64 3.98 -1.83
N SER A 102 8.12 3.14 -0.94
CA SER A 102 6.98 3.50 -0.09
C SER A 102 7.36 4.53 0.98
N THR A 103 8.57 4.46 1.56
CA THR A 103 9.03 5.42 2.56
C THR A 103 9.29 6.79 1.95
N ASP A 104 9.81 6.84 0.73
CA ASP A 104 10.08 8.10 0.06
C ASP A 104 8.79 8.75 -0.46
N ALA A 105 7.84 7.97 -0.97
CA ALA A 105 6.50 8.49 -1.28
C ALA A 105 5.76 9.01 -0.03
N ALA A 106 5.84 8.30 1.10
CA ALA A 106 5.25 8.76 2.35
C ALA A 106 5.91 10.04 2.88
N ARG A 107 7.24 10.16 2.77
CA ARG A 107 7.97 11.39 3.10
C ARG A 107 7.59 12.55 2.20
N GLU A 108 7.45 12.30 0.89
CA GLU A 108 7.04 13.33 -0.07
C GLU A 108 5.63 13.84 0.22
N ILE A 109 4.68 12.94 0.50
CA ILE A 109 3.31 13.29 0.90
C ILE A 109 3.32 14.07 2.22
N ALA A 110 4.08 13.61 3.22
CA ALA A 110 4.21 14.31 4.49
C ALA A 110 4.77 15.72 4.29
N GLN A 111 5.80 15.87 3.46
CA GLN A 111 6.41 17.17 3.16
C GLN A 111 5.46 18.11 2.41
N LYS A 112 4.67 17.56 1.46
CA LYS A 112 3.73 18.33 0.66
C LYS A 112 2.57 18.91 1.49
N TYR A 113 2.11 18.17 2.48
CA TYR A 113 0.92 18.53 3.26
C TYR A 113 1.22 18.91 4.72
N LYS A 114 2.51 19.04 5.10
CA LYS A 114 2.94 19.32 6.49
C LYS A 114 2.26 20.52 7.15
N ASP A 115 1.97 21.56 6.36
CA ASP A 115 1.37 22.81 6.83
C ASP A 115 0.01 23.08 6.19
N GLN A 116 -0.60 22.06 5.57
CA GLN A 116 -1.96 22.21 5.04
C GLN A 116 -2.95 22.21 6.22
N ARG A 117 -3.73 23.29 6.34
CA ARG A 117 -4.81 23.35 7.34
C ARG A 117 -5.99 22.47 6.93
N ILE A 118 -6.59 21.83 7.92
CA ILE A 118 -7.81 21.05 7.76
C ILE A 118 -8.99 22.02 7.68
N ASP A 119 -9.73 21.93 6.58
CA ASP A 119 -11.01 22.62 6.44
C ASP A 119 -12.08 21.82 7.20
N VAL A 120 -12.35 22.25 8.43
CA VAL A 120 -13.28 21.59 9.36
C VAL A 120 -14.70 21.64 8.80
N GLU A 121 -15.10 22.73 8.16
CA GLU A 121 -16.44 22.88 7.58
C GLU A 121 -16.64 21.91 6.41
N ALA A 122 -15.70 21.89 5.46
CA ALA A 122 -15.78 20.93 4.35
C ALA A 122 -15.78 19.48 4.85
N THR A 123 -15.01 19.18 5.91
CA THR A 123 -14.95 17.84 6.51
C THR A 123 -16.28 17.45 7.15
N VAL A 124 -16.89 18.33 7.95
CA VAL A 124 -18.19 18.09 8.60
C VAL A 124 -19.28 17.92 7.54
N ARG A 125 -19.33 18.80 6.53
CA ARG A 125 -20.32 18.70 5.44
C ARG A 125 -20.20 17.40 4.67
N ARG A 126 -18.97 16.95 4.37
CA ARG A 126 -18.71 15.68 3.70
C ARG A 126 -19.12 14.48 4.57
N MET A 127 -18.77 14.51 5.85
CA MET A 127 -19.00 13.39 6.77
C MET A 127 -20.48 13.12 7.03
N TYR A 128 -21.28 14.18 7.11
CA TYR A 128 -22.70 14.07 7.41
C TYR A 128 -23.60 14.10 6.16
N GLU A 129 -23.07 14.23 4.95
CA GLU A 129 -23.78 14.14 3.65
C GLU A 129 -25.15 14.87 3.59
N GLY A 130 -25.32 15.97 4.34
CA GLY A 130 -26.58 16.72 4.39
C GLY A 130 -27.64 16.22 5.40
N ILE A 131 -27.30 15.26 6.27
CA ILE A 131 -28.15 14.81 7.39
C ILE A 131 -28.34 15.93 8.42
N LEU A 132 -27.30 16.75 8.63
CA LEU A 132 -27.33 17.86 9.57
C LEU A 132 -27.86 19.13 8.90
N SER A 133 -28.67 19.87 9.64
CA SER A 133 -29.08 21.22 9.26
C SER A 133 -27.91 22.21 9.33
N GLU A 134 -27.99 23.32 8.58
CA GLU A 134 -26.97 24.39 8.62
C GLU A 134 -26.71 24.93 10.03
N GLY A 135 -27.75 25.01 10.86
CA GLY A 135 -27.63 25.43 12.25
C GLY A 135 -26.82 24.45 13.10
N GLU A 136 -26.95 23.15 12.86
CA GLU A 136 -26.16 22.12 13.54
C GLU A 136 -24.70 22.14 13.11
N ILE A 137 -24.46 22.34 11.81
CA ILE A 137 -23.10 22.49 11.27
C ILE A 137 -22.41 23.70 11.94
N GLN A 138 -23.08 24.85 12.03
CA GLN A 138 -22.51 26.04 12.68
C GLN A 138 -22.24 25.83 14.18
N ARG A 139 -23.11 25.10 14.89
CA ARG A 139 -22.85 24.74 16.31
C ARG A 139 -21.60 23.88 16.46
N ILE A 140 -21.41 22.89 15.57
CA ILE A 140 -20.21 22.05 15.58
C ILE A 140 -18.97 22.90 15.32
N LEU A 141 -19.00 23.79 14.33
CA LEU A 141 -17.86 24.66 14.00
C LEU A 141 -17.47 25.59 15.16
N GLN A 142 -18.45 26.15 15.86
CA GLN A 142 -18.21 27.01 17.03
C GLN A 142 -17.66 26.25 18.24
N SER A 143 -17.94 24.94 18.34
CA SER A 143 -17.43 24.10 19.42
C SER A 143 -15.94 23.77 19.29
N VAL A 144 -15.38 23.87 18.07
CA VAL A 144 -13.97 23.59 17.81
C VAL A 144 -13.14 24.82 18.16
N PRO A 145 -12.21 24.72 19.14
CA PRO A 145 -11.35 25.86 19.49
C PRO A 145 -10.53 26.35 18.29
N PRO A 146 -10.25 27.67 18.22
CA PRO A 146 -9.31 28.19 17.25
C PRO A 146 -7.96 27.47 17.40
N ARG A 147 -7.35 27.08 16.27
CA ARG A 147 -6.05 26.37 16.24
C ARG A 147 -6.05 25.00 16.92
N PHE A 148 -7.21 24.36 17.10
CA PHE A 148 -7.28 22.97 17.57
C PHE A 148 -6.47 22.01 16.68
N PHE A 149 -6.55 22.20 15.36
CA PHE A 149 -5.70 21.51 14.39
C PHE A 149 -4.48 22.39 14.08
N LEU A 150 -3.37 22.08 14.76
CA LEU A 150 -2.08 22.73 14.52
C LEU A 150 -1.43 22.15 13.27
N THR A 151 -0.74 23.00 12.51
CA THR A 151 0.19 22.53 11.47
C THR A 151 1.43 21.89 12.10
N TYR A 152 2.25 21.22 11.30
CA TYR A 152 3.53 20.68 11.76
C TYR A 152 4.42 21.77 12.37
N SER A 153 4.57 22.90 11.66
CA SER A 153 5.32 24.07 12.14
C SER A 153 4.77 24.62 13.47
N GLU A 154 3.46 24.83 13.56
CA GLU A 154 2.81 25.31 14.79
C GLU A 154 2.99 24.34 15.96
N THR A 155 2.98 23.03 15.69
CA THR A 155 3.22 21.99 16.70
C THR A 155 4.65 22.07 17.22
N CYS A 156 5.63 22.17 16.33
CA CYS A 156 7.04 22.31 16.71
C CYS A 156 7.30 23.60 17.50
N GLU A 157 6.69 24.72 17.10
CA GLU A 157 6.82 25.99 17.82
C GLU A 157 6.22 25.91 19.23
N MET A 158 5.02 25.32 19.35
CA MET A 158 4.37 25.11 20.64
C MET A 158 5.21 24.22 21.55
N GLU A 159 5.75 23.12 21.03
CA GLU A 159 6.60 22.21 21.81
C GLU A 159 7.89 22.89 22.29
N GLN A 160 8.54 23.68 21.41
CA GLN A 160 9.71 24.47 21.80
C GLN A 160 9.37 25.48 22.90
N GLN A 161 8.21 26.12 22.81
CA GLN A 161 7.77 27.08 23.81
C GLN A 161 7.52 26.39 25.16
N LEU A 162 6.82 25.26 25.16
CA LEU A 162 6.60 24.46 26.36
C LEU A 162 7.92 24.00 27.01
N ALA A 163 8.90 23.58 26.21
CA ALA A 163 10.21 23.19 26.71
C ALA A 163 10.96 24.37 27.36
N ARG A 164 10.89 25.56 26.77
CA ARG A 164 11.48 26.78 27.36
C ARG A 164 10.80 27.14 28.68
N ASP A 165 9.48 27.06 28.73
CA ASP A 165 8.70 27.40 29.92
C ASP A 165 8.95 26.40 31.06
N ALA A 166 9.04 25.10 30.75
CA ALA A 166 9.41 24.05 31.70
C ALA A 166 10.82 24.30 32.28
N ARG A 167 11.81 24.57 31.42
CA ARG A 167 13.17 24.90 31.85
C ARG A 167 13.20 26.14 32.75
N LYS A 168 12.43 27.17 32.41
CA LYS A 168 12.33 28.39 33.22
C LYS A 168 11.73 28.10 34.60
N ALA A 169 10.68 27.29 34.67
CA ALA A 169 10.06 26.87 35.93
C ALA A 169 11.02 26.06 36.81
N GLU A 170 11.79 25.13 36.21
CA GLU A 170 12.81 24.37 36.93
C GLU A 170 13.91 25.27 37.51
N LEU A 171 14.42 26.21 36.71
CA LEU A 171 15.43 27.17 37.17
C LEU A 171 14.92 28.04 38.32
N GLN A 172 13.65 28.46 38.27
CA GLN A 172 13.02 29.20 39.36
C GLN A 172 12.87 28.34 40.62
N ASN A 173 12.48 27.08 40.48
CA ASN A 173 12.40 26.14 41.60
C ASN A 173 13.77 25.90 42.24
N LEU A 174 14.82 25.70 41.44
CA LEU A 174 16.19 25.55 41.92
C LEU A 174 16.67 26.82 42.64
N ALA A 175 16.44 27.99 42.07
CA ALA A 175 16.79 29.26 42.70
C ALA A 175 16.08 29.45 44.05
N ALA A 176 14.80 29.10 44.13
CA ALA A 176 14.04 29.14 45.37
C ALA A 176 14.54 28.13 46.42
N GLN A 177 14.95 26.94 46.01
CA GLN A 177 15.55 25.93 46.91
C GLN A 177 16.91 26.39 47.46
N VAL A 178 17.78 26.91 46.59
CA VAL A 178 19.09 27.45 47.01
C VAL A 178 18.91 28.62 47.99
N ALA A 179 17.99 29.55 47.70
CA ALA A 179 17.70 30.67 48.59
C ALA A 179 17.23 30.20 49.97
N ARG A 180 16.37 29.17 50.03
CA ARG A 180 15.91 28.57 51.30
C ARG A 180 17.06 27.93 52.08
N LEU A 181 17.93 27.17 51.42
CA LEU A 181 19.08 26.54 52.07
C LEU A 181 20.07 27.57 52.61
N SER A 182 20.30 28.67 51.89
CA SER A 182 21.17 29.76 52.33
C SER A 182 20.59 30.63 53.45
N ALA A 183 19.27 30.58 53.68
CA ALA A 183 18.58 31.37 54.70
C ALA A 183 18.43 30.65 56.05
N THR A 184 18.78 29.36 56.13
CA THR A 184 18.86 28.61 57.40
C THR A 184 20.16 28.97 58.12
N PRO A 185 20.13 29.67 59.27
CA PRO A 185 21.34 29.94 60.05
C PRO A 185 21.84 28.64 60.66
N GLN A 186 23.17 28.43 60.64
CA GLN A 186 23.84 27.40 61.46
C GLN A 186 23.85 27.82 62.93
#